data_AF-A0A3D4E970-F1
#
_entry.id   AF-A0A3D4E970-F1
#
_cell.length_a   1.000
_cell.length_b   1.000
_cell.length_c   1.000
_cell.angle_alpha   90.00
_cell.angle_beta   90.00
_cell.angle_gamma   90.00
#
_symmetry.space_group_name_H-M   'P 1'
#
loop_
_entity.id
_entity.type
_entity.pdbx_description
1 polymer ?
#
loop_
_entity_poly.entity_id
_entity_poly.type
_entity_poly.pdbx_seq_one_letter_code
_entity_poly.pdbx_strand_id
1 'polypeptide(L)'
;MKSRTILTITILALMAVFMSVNAQNKSKKDWQDRWKAEKIAYLTDAIDLTSAEAEKFWPVYNKCECEKNRCFKMSMEAYKALNEAIDNGKSDSEVRALLDKYIEAQECGKNLDRKYLAEYRKILSDKKVAKLFIAEESFRRQQIHRLHKNDNKDK
;
A
#
# COMPACT_ATOMS: atom_id res chain seq x y z
N MET A 1 26.58 2.11 48.86
CA MET A 1 26.72 2.86 47.59
C MET A 1 26.73 1.97 46.34
N LYS A 2 27.49 0.85 46.33
CA LYS A 2 27.59 -0.08 45.18
C LYS A 2 26.24 -0.71 44.73
N SER A 3 25.31 -0.99 45.64
CA SER A 3 24.00 -1.58 45.28
C SER A 3 23.06 -0.59 44.58
N ARG A 4 23.14 0.71 44.92
CA ARG A 4 22.34 1.78 44.28
C ARG A 4 22.82 2.09 42.86
N THR A 5 24.13 1.99 42.60
CA THR A 5 24.68 2.11 41.25
C THR A 5 24.40 0.89 40.38
N ILE A 6 24.39 -0.32 40.94
CA ILE A 6 23.98 -1.53 40.20
C ILE A 6 22.49 -1.44 39.82
N LEU A 7 21.61 -1.06 40.76
CA LEU A 7 20.18 -0.94 40.49
C LEU A 7 19.86 0.09 39.38
N THR A 8 20.57 1.23 39.38
CA THR A 8 20.38 2.27 38.36
C THR A 8 20.89 1.86 36.99
N ILE A 9 22.02 1.15 36.90
CA ILE A 9 22.52 0.60 35.62
C ILE A 9 21.57 -0.46 35.05
N THR A 10 20.99 -1.32 35.89
CA THR A 10 20.02 -2.34 35.46
C THR A 10 18.72 -1.70 34.94
N ILE A 11 18.25 -0.62 35.57
CA ILE A 11 17.06 0.12 35.12
C ILE A 11 17.32 0.84 33.78
N LEU A 12 18.50 1.43 33.60
CA LEU A 12 18.89 2.09 32.35
C LEU A 12 19.02 1.09 31.19
N ALA A 13 19.59 -0.09 31.47
CA ALA A 13 19.70 -1.19 30.51
C ALA A 13 18.33 -1.75 30.12
N LEU A 14 17.38 -1.86 31.07
CA LEU A 14 16.00 -2.25 30.78
C LEU A 14 15.29 -1.23 29.86
N MET A 15 15.45 0.08 30.12
CA MET A 15 14.84 1.12 29.27
C MET A 15 15.37 1.11 27.82
N ALA A 16 16.66 0.81 27.62
CA ALA A 16 17.25 0.72 26.28
C ALA A 16 16.68 -0.44 25.44
N VAL A 17 16.31 -1.55 26.09
CA VAL A 17 15.68 -2.70 25.42
C VAL A 17 14.24 -2.37 24.98
N PHE A 18 13.49 -1.58 25.76
CA PHE A 18 12.13 -1.17 25.39
C PHE A 18 12.07 -0.18 24.21
N MET A 19 13.11 0.65 23.99
CA MET A 19 13.15 1.57 22.84
C MET A 19 13.44 0.85 21.51
N SER A 20 14.12 -0.29 21.55
CA SER A 20 14.55 -1.04 20.37
C SER A 20 13.40 -1.77 19.67
N VAL A 21 12.34 -2.13 20.40
CA VAL A 21 11.19 -2.88 19.86
C VAL A 21 10.21 -1.97 19.08
N ASN A 22 10.19 -0.66 19.36
CA ASN A 22 9.29 0.30 18.69
C ASN A 22 9.87 0.98 17.43
N ALA A 23 11.18 0.83 17.16
CA ALA A 23 11.84 1.51 16.04
C ALA A 23 11.50 0.90 14.67
N GLN A 24 11.28 -0.43 14.59
CA GLN A 24 11.05 -1.12 13.32
C GLN A 24 9.66 -0.88 12.71
N ASN A 25 8.65 -0.60 13.53
CA ASN A 25 7.28 -0.37 13.05
C ASN A 25 7.02 1.10 12.68
N LYS A 26 7.80 2.03 13.29
CA LYS A 26 7.70 3.47 13.03
C LYS A 26 8.15 3.83 11.62
N SER A 27 9.26 3.27 11.14
CA SER A 27 9.82 3.58 9.82
C SER A 27 8.88 3.20 8.66
N LYS A 28 8.20 2.05 8.75
CA LYS A 28 7.24 1.59 7.73
C LYS A 28 5.99 2.45 7.68
N LYS A 29 5.45 2.81 8.86
CA LYS A 29 4.30 3.71 8.97
C LYS A 29 4.64 5.11 8.43
N ASP A 30 5.80 5.65 8.79
CA ASP A 30 6.27 6.95 8.32
C ASP A 30 6.46 6.98 6.80
N TRP A 31 6.94 5.89 6.19
CA TRP A 31 7.02 5.79 4.73
C TRP A 31 5.64 5.77 4.06
N GLN A 32 4.69 4.99 4.57
CA GLN A 32 3.33 4.93 4.02
C GLN A 32 2.61 6.28 4.11
N ASP A 33 2.74 6.96 5.24
CA ASP A 33 2.11 8.25 5.46
C ASP A 33 2.72 9.33 4.56
N ARG A 34 4.06 9.34 4.38
CA ARG A 34 4.73 10.21 3.39
C ARG A 34 4.30 9.92 1.97
N TRP A 35 4.25 8.66 1.58
CA TRP A 35 3.82 8.25 0.24
C TRP A 35 2.39 8.70 -0.06
N LYS A 36 1.47 8.56 0.90
CA LYS A 36 0.09 9.05 0.76
C LYS A 36 0.03 10.57 0.62
N ALA A 37 0.77 11.30 1.45
CA ALA A 37 0.82 12.76 1.37
C ALA A 37 1.36 13.24 0.02
N GLU A 38 2.45 12.63 -0.47
CA GLU A 38 2.98 12.90 -1.82
C GLU A 38 1.95 12.63 -2.90
N LYS A 39 1.24 11.49 -2.82
CA LYS A 39 0.21 11.12 -3.79
C LYS A 39 -0.94 12.12 -3.82
N ILE A 40 -1.41 12.54 -2.65
CA ILE A 40 -2.49 13.52 -2.52
C ILE A 40 -2.08 14.86 -3.15
N ALA A 41 -0.90 15.36 -2.81
CA ALA A 41 -0.39 16.62 -3.36
C ALA A 41 -0.24 16.54 -4.89
N TYR A 42 0.37 15.45 -5.39
CA TYR A 42 0.58 15.24 -6.82
C TYR A 42 -0.73 15.17 -7.61
N LEU A 43 -1.73 14.43 -7.12
CA LEU A 43 -3.02 14.31 -7.80
C LEU A 43 -3.83 15.61 -7.76
N THR A 44 -3.79 16.33 -6.64
CA THR A 44 -4.48 17.63 -6.51
C THR A 44 -4.00 18.62 -7.57
N ASP A 45 -2.67 18.72 -7.73
CA ASP A 45 -2.03 19.60 -8.71
C ASP A 45 -2.30 19.14 -10.15
N ALA A 46 -2.12 17.84 -10.43
CA ALA A 46 -2.26 17.31 -11.79
C ALA A 46 -3.69 17.42 -12.37
N ILE A 47 -4.70 17.24 -11.52
CA ILE A 47 -6.11 17.21 -11.94
C ILE A 47 -6.72 18.61 -11.99
N ASP A 48 -6.11 19.58 -11.29
CA ASP A 48 -6.63 20.95 -11.13
C ASP A 48 -8.01 20.94 -10.46
N LEU A 49 -8.08 20.36 -9.25
CA LEU A 49 -9.33 20.27 -8.48
C LEU A 49 -9.68 21.62 -7.84
N THR A 50 -10.92 22.09 -8.06
CA THR A 50 -11.49 23.16 -7.25
C THR A 50 -11.81 22.66 -5.85
N SER A 51 -11.92 23.54 -4.86
CA SER A 51 -12.28 23.15 -3.48
C SER A 51 -13.59 22.34 -3.42
N ALA A 52 -14.60 22.75 -4.18
CA ALA A 52 -15.90 22.07 -4.22
C ALA A 52 -15.84 20.68 -4.89
N GLU A 53 -15.00 20.50 -5.91
CA GLU A 53 -14.74 19.17 -6.49
C GLU A 53 -13.95 18.30 -5.52
N ALA A 54 -12.91 18.85 -4.88
CA ALA A 54 -12.04 18.12 -3.97
C ALA A 54 -12.81 17.50 -2.79
N GLU A 55 -13.73 18.25 -2.17
CA GLU A 55 -14.59 17.78 -1.07
C GLU A 55 -15.40 16.53 -1.45
N LYS A 56 -15.86 16.45 -2.70
CA LYS A 56 -16.63 15.30 -3.21
C LYS A 56 -15.74 14.19 -3.75
N PHE A 57 -14.60 14.54 -4.33
CA PHE A 57 -13.67 13.64 -4.99
C PHE A 57 -12.95 12.71 -4.00
N TRP A 58 -12.36 13.26 -2.94
CA TRP A 58 -11.52 12.50 -2.02
C TRP A 58 -12.22 11.30 -1.36
N PRO A 59 -13.48 11.39 -0.91
CA PRO A 59 -14.21 10.23 -0.40
C PRO A 59 -14.33 9.09 -1.42
N VAL A 60 -14.64 9.40 -2.68
CA VAL A 60 -14.76 8.40 -3.75
C VAL A 60 -13.39 7.82 -4.10
N TYR A 61 -12.36 8.66 -4.18
CA TYR A 61 -11.00 8.25 -4.46
C TYR A 61 -10.45 7.32 -3.38
N ASN A 62 -10.62 7.67 -2.11
CA ASN A 62 -10.17 6.85 -0.98
C ASN A 62 -10.88 5.50 -0.95
N LYS A 63 -12.16 5.44 -1.31
CA LYS A 63 -12.89 4.18 -1.44
C LYS A 63 -12.30 3.29 -2.54
N CYS A 64 -11.98 3.88 -3.70
CA CYS A 64 -11.30 3.20 -4.80
C CYS A 64 -9.97 2.60 -4.36
N GLU A 65 -9.12 3.40 -3.70
CA GLU A 65 -7.82 2.96 -3.20
C GLU A 65 -7.95 1.83 -2.17
N CYS A 66 -8.91 1.92 -1.26
CA CYS A 66 -9.21 0.86 -0.31
C CYS A 66 -9.61 -0.45 -1.00
N GLU A 67 -10.50 -0.39 -2.01
CA GLU A 67 -10.92 -1.57 -2.76
C GLU A 67 -9.78 -2.16 -3.60
N LYS A 68 -9.00 -1.32 -4.30
CA LYS A 68 -7.79 -1.73 -5.04
C LYS A 68 -6.79 -2.43 -4.11
N ASN A 69 -6.48 -1.83 -2.96
CA ASN A 69 -5.57 -2.40 -1.97
C ASN A 69 -6.09 -3.72 -1.38
N ARG A 70 -7.40 -3.85 -1.15
CA ARG A 70 -8.01 -5.10 -0.69
C ARG A 70 -7.81 -6.22 -1.72
N CYS A 71 -8.13 -5.97 -2.98
CA CYS A 71 -7.97 -6.97 -4.04
C CYS A 71 -6.50 -7.34 -4.26
N PHE A 72 -5.59 -6.36 -4.18
CA PHE A 72 -4.15 -6.61 -4.23
C PHE A 72 -3.70 -7.53 -3.09
N LYS A 73 -4.13 -7.28 -1.85
CA LYS A 73 -3.79 -8.13 -0.70
C LYS A 73 -4.30 -9.55 -0.86
N MET A 74 -5.57 -9.71 -1.27
CA MET A 74 -6.14 -11.04 -1.52
C MET A 74 -5.34 -11.82 -2.57
N SER A 75 -4.96 -11.15 -3.67
CA SER A 75 -4.16 -11.76 -4.74
C SER A 75 -2.76 -12.15 -4.23
N MET A 76 -2.14 -11.31 -3.42
CA MET A 76 -0.82 -11.56 -2.84
C MET A 76 -0.86 -12.71 -1.82
N GLU A 77 -1.90 -12.79 -0.99
CA GLU A 77 -2.09 -13.87 -0.02
C GLU A 77 -2.32 -15.21 -0.73
N ALA A 78 -3.16 -15.24 -1.76
CA ALA A 78 -3.38 -16.44 -2.56
C ALA A 78 -2.11 -16.89 -3.30
N TYR A 79 -1.35 -15.94 -3.86
CA TYR A 79 -0.04 -16.23 -4.48
C TYR A 79 0.94 -16.85 -3.49
N LYS A 80 1.05 -16.29 -2.27
CA LYS A 80 1.92 -16.84 -1.22
C LYS A 80 1.52 -18.26 -0.84
N ALA A 81 0.23 -18.50 -0.63
CA ALA A 81 -0.26 -19.84 -0.32
C ALA A 81 0.07 -20.85 -1.43
N LEU A 82 -0.01 -20.43 -2.70
CA LEU A 82 0.38 -21.26 -3.84
C LEU A 82 1.88 -21.56 -3.83
N ASN A 83 2.72 -20.54 -3.62
CA ASN A 83 4.17 -20.71 -3.54
C ASN A 83 4.56 -21.67 -2.40
N GLU A 84 3.97 -21.49 -1.22
CA GLU A 84 4.18 -22.37 -0.06
C GLU A 84 3.71 -23.80 -0.34
N ALA A 85 2.64 -24.00 -1.10
CA ALA A 85 2.17 -25.33 -1.45
C ALA A 85 3.15 -26.07 -2.38
N ILE A 86 3.75 -25.37 -3.34
CA ILE A 86 4.79 -25.92 -4.22
C ILE A 86 6.05 -26.24 -3.41
N ASP A 87 6.52 -25.30 -2.60
CA ASP A 87 7.74 -25.47 -1.78
C ASP A 87 7.63 -26.65 -0.80
N ASN A 88 6.42 -26.92 -0.30
CA ASN A 88 6.14 -28.03 0.62
C ASN A 88 5.72 -29.33 -0.08
N GLY A 89 5.77 -29.42 -1.41
CA GLY A 89 5.45 -30.65 -2.15
C GLY A 89 4.01 -31.13 -1.97
N LYS A 90 3.05 -30.20 -1.92
CA LYS A 90 1.61 -30.52 -1.79
C LYS A 90 1.09 -31.32 -2.97
N SER A 91 0.00 -32.07 -2.75
CA SER A 91 -0.62 -32.88 -3.79
C SER A 91 -1.28 -32.02 -4.88
N ASP A 92 -1.39 -32.55 -6.10
CA ASP A 92 -2.07 -31.89 -7.23
C ASP A 92 -3.49 -31.42 -6.88
N SER A 93 -4.21 -32.19 -6.06
CA SER A 93 -5.57 -31.84 -5.60
C SER A 93 -5.57 -30.59 -4.70
N GLU A 94 -4.63 -30.51 -3.75
CA GLU A 94 -4.47 -29.33 -2.89
C GLU A 94 -4.02 -28.10 -3.69
N VAL A 95 -3.06 -28.28 -4.60
CA VAL A 95 -2.57 -27.21 -5.49
C VAL A 95 -3.69 -26.70 -6.40
N ARG A 96 -4.53 -27.59 -6.94
CA ARG A 96 -5.69 -27.22 -7.76
C ARG A 96 -6.63 -26.28 -7.03
N ALA A 97 -7.00 -26.61 -5.78
CA ALA A 97 -7.88 -25.75 -5.00
C ALA A 97 -7.26 -24.36 -4.70
N LEU A 98 -5.94 -24.28 -4.57
CA LEU A 98 -5.22 -23.00 -4.38
C LEU A 98 -5.12 -22.20 -5.68
N LEU A 99 -4.97 -22.86 -6.82
CA LEU A 99 -5.03 -22.22 -8.14
C LEU A 99 -6.39 -21.57 -8.38
N ASP A 100 -7.49 -22.27 -8.08
CA ASP A 100 -8.84 -21.72 -8.22
C ASP A 100 -9.00 -20.46 -7.35
N LYS A 101 -8.59 -20.51 -6.08
CA LYS A 101 -8.59 -19.35 -5.17
C LYS A 101 -7.72 -18.20 -5.66
N TYR A 102 -6.57 -18.49 -6.26
CA TYR A 102 -5.69 -17.46 -6.82
C TYR A 102 -6.35 -16.74 -8.00
N ILE A 103 -7.00 -17.49 -8.90
CA ILE A 103 -7.74 -16.90 -10.01
C ILE A 103 -8.91 -16.07 -9.49
N GLU A 104 -9.72 -16.59 -8.56
CA GLU A 104 -10.82 -15.84 -7.92
C GLU A 104 -10.34 -14.53 -7.27
N ALA A 105 -9.21 -14.55 -6.57
CA ALA A 105 -8.64 -13.36 -5.97
C ALA A 105 -8.22 -12.30 -7.00
N GLN A 106 -7.69 -12.73 -8.16
CA GLN A 106 -7.38 -11.83 -9.28
C GLN A 106 -8.65 -11.22 -9.90
N GLU A 107 -9.78 -11.91 -9.83
CA GLU A 107 -11.04 -11.38 -10.35
C GLU A 107 -11.59 -10.21 -9.53
N CYS A 108 -11.23 -10.11 -8.25
CA CYS A 108 -11.66 -9.01 -7.36
C CYS A 108 -11.41 -7.63 -7.96
N GLY A 109 -10.27 -7.45 -8.65
CA GLY A 109 -9.89 -6.18 -9.25
C GLY A 109 -10.56 -5.88 -10.58
N LYS A 110 -11.20 -6.89 -11.22
CA LYS A 110 -11.83 -6.72 -12.53
C LYS A 110 -12.95 -5.68 -12.43
N ASN A 111 -12.99 -4.78 -13.39
CA ASN A 111 -13.98 -3.70 -13.49
C ASN A 111 -13.92 -2.61 -12.42
N LEU A 112 -12.95 -2.60 -11.49
CA LEU A 112 -12.82 -1.49 -10.52
C LEU A 112 -12.68 -0.15 -11.25
N ASP A 113 -11.83 -0.07 -12.28
CA ASP A 113 -11.66 1.17 -13.04
C ASP A 113 -12.95 1.60 -13.75
N ARG A 114 -13.73 0.64 -14.29
CA ARG A 114 -15.03 0.93 -14.92
C ARG A 114 -16.04 1.45 -13.90
N LYS A 115 -16.11 0.82 -12.72
CA LYS A 115 -16.97 1.24 -11.61
C LYS A 115 -16.63 2.66 -11.16
N TYR A 116 -15.35 2.94 -10.91
CA TYR A 116 -14.93 4.24 -10.39
C TYR A 116 -14.90 5.34 -11.47
N LEU A 117 -14.69 5.00 -12.74
CA LEU A 117 -14.91 5.93 -13.85
C LEU A 117 -16.32 6.53 -13.81
N ALA A 118 -17.34 5.69 -13.60
CA ALA A 118 -18.72 6.15 -13.50
C ALA A 118 -18.94 7.05 -12.27
N GLU A 119 -18.30 6.75 -11.13
CA GLU A 119 -18.39 7.59 -9.93
C GLU A 119 -17.66 8.92 -10.08
N TYR A 120 -16.46 8.93 -10.67
CA TYR A 120 -15.68 10.15 -10.89
C TYR A 120 -16.40 11.11 -11.85
N ARG A 121 -17.07 10.58 -12.88
CA ARG A 121 -17.86 11.38 -13.84
C ARG A 121 -19.04 12.12 -13.23
N LYS A 122 -19.52 11.72 -12.05
CA LYS A 122 -20.56 12.45 -11.30
C LYS A 122 -20.02 13.73 -10.66
N ILE A 123 -18.69 13.88 -10.59
CA ILE A 123 -18.00 14.93 -9.83
C ILE A 123 -17.11 15.78 -10.74
N LEU A 124 -16.43 15.13 -11.69
CA LEU A 124 -15.41 15.71 -12.55
C LEU A 124 -15.79 15.58 -14.03
N SER A 125 -15.33 16.54 -14.85
CA SER A 125 -15.41 16.43 -16.30
C SER A 125 -14.53 15.28 -16.83
N ASP A 126 -14.87 14.73 -18.01
CA ASP A 126 -14.10 13.65 -18.63
C ASP A 126 -12.61 14.00 -18.80
N LYS A 127 -12.28 15.25 -19.10
CA LYS A 127 -10.90 15.72 -19.20
C LYS A 127 -10.14 15.62 -17.87
N LYS A 128 -10.79 15.95 -16.75
CA LYS A 128 -10.20 15.82 -15.41
C LYS A 128 -10.09 14.36 -14.99
N VAL A 129 -11.07 13.51 -15.33
CA VAL A 129 -11.00 12.07 -15.07
C VAL A 129 -9.86 11.42 -15.89
N ALA A 130 -9.64 11.83 -17.14
CA ALA A 130 -8.50 11.37 -17.92
C ALA A 130 -7.16 11.80 -17.28
N LYS A 131 -7.05 13.06 -16.84
CA LYS A 131 -5.89 13.55 -16.08
C LYS A 131 -5.63 12.72 -14.83
N LEU A 132 -6.67 12.36 -14.08
CA LEU A 132 -6.55 11.49 -12.90
C LEU A 132 -5.87 10.17 -13.24
N PHE A 133 -6.38 9.42 -14.23
CA PHE A 133 -5.80 8.12 -14.60
C PHE A 133 -4.35 8.24 -15.08
N ILE A 134 -4.04 9.26 -15.89
CA ILE A 134 -2.67 9.54 -16.36
C ILE A 134 -1.76 9.87 -15.16
N ALA A 135 -2.23 10.69 -14.23
CA ALA A 135 -1.48 11.10 -13.06
C ALA A 135 -1.21 9.93 -12.11
N GLU A 136 -2.20 9.06 -11.86
CA GLU A 136 -2.01 7.85 -11.05
C GLU A 136 -0.92 6.94 -11.61
N GLU A 137 -0.98 6.67 -12.92
CA GLU A 137 0.00 5.82 -13.59
C GLU A 137 1.40 6.45 -13.61
N SER A 138 1.48 7.75 -13.86
CA SER A 138 2.73 8.50 -13.82
C SER A 138 3.36 8.48 -12.43
N PHE A 139 2.56 8.72 -11.38
CA PHE A 139 3.01 8.65 -10.00
C PHE A 139 3.51 7.25 -9.65
N ARG A 140 2.75 6.20 -10.00
CA ARG A 140 3.14 4.80 -9.78
C ARG A 140 4.50 4.48 -10.41
N ARG A 141 4.72 4.88 -11.67
CA ARG A 141 6.00 4.67 -12.38
C ARG A 141 7.16 5.40 -11.71
N GLN A 142 6.95 6.65 -11.29
CA GLN A 142 7.97 7.42 -10.56
C GLN A 142 8.34 6.74 -9.24
N GLN A 143 7.36 6.19 -8.51
CA GLN A 143 7.62 5.49 -7.25
C GLN A 143 8.40 4.20 -7.47
N ILE A 144 8.06 3.39 -8.48
CA ILE A 144 8.81 2.18 -8.83
C ILE A 144 10.25 2.52 -9.21
N HIS A 145 10.46 3.55 -10.02
CA HIS A 145 11.80 4.00 -10.40
C HIS A 145 12.63 4.44 -9.18
N ARG A 146 12.01 5.14 -8.22
CA ARG A 146 12.66 5.54 -6.96
C ARG A 146 13.07 4.33 -6.11
N LEU A 147 12.20 3.32 -6.01
CA LEU A 147 12.51 2.09 -5.27
C LEU A 147 13.73 1.37 -5.88
N HIS A 148 13.74 1.15 -7.20
CA HIS A 148 14.87 0.49 -7.87
C HIS A 148 16.19 1.27 -7.76
N LYS A 149 16.13 2.61 -7.79
CA LYS A 149 17.33 3.46 -7.64
C LYS A 149 17.92 3.40 -6.24
N ASN A 150 17.09 3.28 -5.21
CA ASN A 150 17.55 3.17 -3.83
C ASN A 150 18.13 1.77 -3.56
N ASP A 151 17.51 0.71 -4.08
CA ASP A 151 18.02 -0.67 -3.94
C ASP A 151 19.44 -0.85 -4.54
N ASN A 152 19.78 -0.08 -5.59
CA ASN A 152 21.12 -0.08 -6.19
C ASN A 152 22.15 0.76 -5.43
N LYS A 153 21.74 1.64 -4.50
CA LYS A 153 22.68 2.42 -3.67
C LYS A 153 23.07 1.70 -2.38
N ASP A 154 22.25 0.75 -1.95
CA ASP A 154 22.45 -0.04 -0.73
C ASP A 154 23.17 -1.39 -0.99
N LYS A 155 23.67 -1.61 -2.22
CA LYS A 155 24.55 -2.71 -2.63
C LYS A 155 25.95 -2.20 -2.92
#